data_AF-C4RGK5-F1
#
_entry.id   AF-C4RGK5-F1
#
_cell.length_a   1.000
_cell.length_b   1.000
_cell.length_c   1.000
_cell.angle_alpha   90.00
_cell.angle_beta   90.00
_cell.angle_gamma   90.00
#
_symmetry.space_group_name_H-M   'P 1'
#
loop_
_entity.id
_entity.type
_entity.pdbx_description
1 polymer ?
#
loop_
_entity_poly.entity_id
_entity_poly.type
_entity_poly.pdbx_seq_one_letter_code
_entity_poly.pdbx_strand_id
1 'polypeptide(L)'
;MPSGSRVRVDYADPAAPVLAVKLQETFGWADAPRVAGGRVPVLLHLLSPAGRPVAVTADLASFWRTGYPQVRAELRGRYPRHPWPEDPTTAEPTRRAAPRRR
;
A
#
# COMPACT_ATOMS: atom_id res chain seq x y z
N MET A 1 3.64 -0.23 -10.67
CA MET A 1 2.39 -0.22 -9.87
C MET A 1 1.21 -0.05 -10.79
N PRO A 2 0.06 -0.72 -10.53
CA PRO A 2 -1.16 -0.57 -11.32
C PRO A 2 -1.69 0.87 -11.36
N SER A 3 -1.41 1.67 -10.34
CA SER A 3 -1.62 3.13 -10.29
C SER A 3 -0.80 3.94 -11.34
N GLY A 4 0.09 3.29 -12.08
CA GLY A 4 1.06 3.86 -13.02
C GLY A 4 2.42 4.22 -12.40
N SER A 5 2.66 3.99 -11.09
CA SER A 5 3.94 4.33 -10.45
C SER A 5 5.08 3.41 -10.82
N ARG A 6 6.24 4.03 -11.06
CA ARG A 6 7.54 3.36 -11.04
C ARG A 6 8.14 3.54 -9.65
N VAL A 7 7.91 2.55 -8.80
CA VAL A 7 8.51 2.48 -7.46
C VAL A 7 9.69 1.53 -7.57
N ARG A 8 10.86 1.95 -7.08
CA ARG A 8 12.05 1.10 -7.05
C ARG A 8 11.94 0.12 -5.88
N VAL A 9 12.26 -1.13 -6.14
CA VAL A 9 12.46 -2.13 -5.09
C VAL A 9 13.91 -1.97 -4.64
N ASP A 10 14.10 -1.83 -3.33
CA ASP A 10 15.41 -1.87 -2.70
C ASP A 10 15.80 -3.33 -2.46
N TYR A 11 16.99 -3.72 -2.93
CA TYR A 11 17.54 -5.07 -2.84
C TYR A 11 18.78 -5.11 -1.93
N ALA A 12 19.01 -4.09 -1.10
CA ALA A 12 20.14 -4.06 -0.17
C ALA A 12 20.21 -5.32 0.71
N ASP A 13 19.06 -5.85 1.12
CA ASP A 13 18.92 -7.19 1.65
C ASP A 13 18.29 -8.12 0.58
N PRO A 14 19.06 -9.06 0.00
CA PRO A 14 18.54 -10.01 -0.99
C PRO A 14 17.45 -10.94 -0.43
N ALA A 15 17.43 -11.18 0.89
CA ALA A 15 16.44 -12.02 1.56
C ALA A 15 15.12 -11.28 1.84
N ALA A 16 15.14 -9.95 1.85
CA ALA A 16 13.99 -9.10 2.15
C ALA A 16 13.94 -7.85 1.25
N PRO A 17 13.68 -8.02 -0.05
CA PRO A 17 13.56 -6.87 -0.95
C PRO A 17 12.42 -5.96 -0.50
N VAL A 18 12.68 -4.66 -0.42
CA VAL A 18 11.74 -3.67 0.13
C VAL A 18 11.09 -2.86 -0.97
N LEU A 19 9.77 -2.70 -0.91
CA LEU A 19 9.00 -1.79 -1.76
C LEU A 19 8.32 -0.72 -0.90
N ALA A 20 8.86 0.50 -0.96
CA ALA A 20 8.26 1.66 -0.30
C ALA A 20 7.16 2.27 -1.18
N VAL A 21 5.90 2.06 -0.81
CA VAL A 21 4.75 2.38 -1.65
C VAL A 21 3.63 3.04 -0.85
N LYS A 22 2.95 4.02 -1.45
CA LYS A 22 1.79 4.64 -0.81
C LYS A 22 0.66 3.63 -0.68
N LEU A 23 0.00 3.61 0.47
CA LEU A 23 -1.07 2.66 0.79
C LEU A 23 -2.19 2.66 -0.26
N GLN A 24 -2.59 3.84 -0.74
CA GLN A 24 -3.64 3.93 -1.76
C GLN A 24 -3.26 3.35 -3.14
N GLU A 25 -1.97 3.11 -3.38
CA GLU A 25 -1.49 2.51 -4.63
C GLU A 25 -1.44 0.99 -4.57
N THR A 26 -1.68 0.40 -3.39
CA THR A 26 -1.79 -1.05 -3.19
C THR A 26 -3.24 -1.52 -3.07
N PHE A 27 -4.23 -0.63 -3.19
CA PHE A 27 -5.63 -1.04 -3.29
C PHE A 27 -5.83 -1.95 -4.52
N GLY A 28 -6.73 -2.92 -4.38
CA GLY A 28 -6.94 -3.96 -5.39
C GLY A 28 -5.97 -5.14 -5.28
N TRP A 29 -4.94 -5.06 -4.43
CA TRP A 29 -4.00 -6.17 -4.23
C TRP A 29 -4.51 -7.12 -3.16
N ALA A 30 -4.63 -8.41 -3.49
CA ALA A 30 -4.90 -9.46 -2.51
C ALA A 30 -3.64 -9.78 -1.69
N ASP A 31 -2.49 -9.89 -2.34
CA ASP A 31 -1.23 -10.35 -1.77
C ASP A 31 -0.06 -9.40 -2.07
N ALA A 32 0.99 -9.51 -1.26
CA ALA A 32 2.25 -8.85 -1.56
C ALA A 32 2.91 -9.49 -2.80
N PRO A 33 3.53 -8.69 -3.68
CA PRO A 33 4.24 -9.23 -4.84
C PRO A 33 5.43 -10.07 -4.39
N ARG A 34 5.75 -11.07 -5.18
CA ARG A 34 6.89 -11.96 -4.97
C ARG A 34 7.88 -11.82 -6.11
N VAL A 35 9.17 -11.82 -5.80
CA VAL A 35 10.27 -11.80 -6.77
C VAL A 35 10.94 -13.18 -6.86
N ALA A 36 11.97 -13.29 -7.71
CA ALA A 36 12.70 -14.54 -7.95
C ALA A 36 11.78 -15.72 -8.34
N GLY A 37 10.81 -15.46 -9.24
CA GLY A 37 9.85 -16.48 -9.68
C GLY A 37 8.88 -16.93 -8.59
N GLY A 38 8.52 -16.06 -7.65
CA GLY A 38 7.56 -16.36 -6.58
C GLY A 38 8.17 -16.83 -5.25
N ARG A 39 9.50 -16.92 -5.18
CA ARG A 39 10.21 -17.50 -4.03
C ARG A 39 10.39 -16.54 -2.87
N VAL A 40 10.61 -15.26 -3.16
CA VAL A 40 10.93 -14.25 -2.15
C VAL A 40 9.79 -13.24 -2.06
N PRO A 41 9.09 -13.12 -0.92
CA PRO A 41 8.09 -12.08 -0.73
C PRO A 41 8.76 -10.71 -0.62
N VAL A 42 8.15 -9.69 -1.24
CA VAL A 42 8.60 -8.31 -1.11
C VAL A 42 8.04 -7.72 0.18
N LEU A 43 8.91 -7.15 1.00
CA LEU A 43 8.52 -6.41 2.18
C LEU A 43 7.94 -5.05 1.77
N LEU A 44 6.67 -4.82 2.04
CA LEU A 44 6.00 -3.56 1.73
C LEU A 44 6.19 -2.58 2.88
N HIS A 45 6.83 -1.45 2.60
CA HIS A 45 6.76 -0.27 3.46
C HIS A 45 5.58 0.57 2.98
N LEU A 46 4.43 0.40 3.63
CA LEU A 46 3.20 1.10 3.30
C LEU A 46 3.29 2.53 3.84
N LEU A 47 3.12 3.50 2.95
CA LEU A 47 3.30 4.93 3.23
C LEU A 47 1.96 5.68 3.20
N SER A 48 1.84 6.66 4.07
CA SER A 48 0.81 7.71 3.98
C SER A 48 0.95 8.55 2.71
N PRO A 49 -0.05 9.39 2.36
CA PRO A 49 0.07 10.31 1.23
C PRO A 49 1.29 11.24 1.28
N ALA A 50 1.73 11.61 2.49
CA ALA A 50 2.91 12.43 2.76
C ALA A 50 4.24 11.64 2.75
N GLY A 51 4.23 10.35 2.43
CA GLY A 51 5.43 9.52 2.35
C GLY A 51 5.95 8.99 3.69
N ARG A 52 5.22 9.21 4.80
CA ARG A 52 5.57 8.64 6.11
C ARG A 52 5.13 7.17 6.20
N PRO A 53 5.98 6.25 6.70
CA PRO A 53 5.57 4.87 6.96
C PRO A 53 4.39 4.79 7.92
N VAL A 54 3.42 3.93 7.59
CA VAL A 54 2.24 3.64 8.42
C VAL A 54 2.13 2.16 8.78
N ALA A 55 2.72 1.28 7.98
CA ALA A 55 2.85 -0.14 8.26
C ALA A 55 4.01 -0.74 7.46
N VAL A 56 4.56 -1.85 7.96
CA VAL A 56 5.54 -2.67 7.26
C VAL A 56 5.02 -4.11 7.26
N THR A 57 4.87 -4.72 6.09
CA THR A 57 4.34 -6.09 5.98
C THR A 57 4.83 -6.82 4.75
N ALA A 58 5.11 -8.12 4.87
CA ALA A 58 5.28 -9.04 3.74
C ALA A 58 4.01 -9.89 3.49
N ASP A 59 3.03 -9.81 4.38
CA ASP A 59 1.72 -10.47 4.27
C ASP A 59 0.64 -9.38 4.17
N LEU A 60 0.35 -9.00 2.93
CA LEU A 60 -0.62 -7.95 2.65
C LEU A 60 -2.06 -8.42 2.95
N ALA A 61 -2.36 -9.70 2.75
CA ALA A 61 -3.68 -10.26 3.01
C ALA A 61 -4.05 -10.17 4.49
N SER A 62 -3.11 -10.54 5.38
CA SER A 62 -3.32 -10.39 6.83
C SER A 62 -3.40 -8.93 7.24
N PHE A 63 -2.56 -8.05 6.67
CA PHE A 63 -2.64 -6.62 6.93
C PHE A 63 -4.02 -6.05 6.60
N TRP A 64 -4.63 -6.40 5.46
CA TRP A 64 -5.96 -5.92 5.11
C TRP A 64 -7.04 -6.31 6.12
N ARG A 65 -6.97 -7.52 6.66
CA ARG A 65 -7.97 -8.01 7.62
C ARG A 65 -7.80 -7.40 9.01
N THR A 66 -6.56 -7.21 9.47
CA THR A 66 -6.30 -6.96 10.90
C THR A 66 -5.65 -5.61 11.20
N GLY A 67 -4.87 -5.04 10.27
CA GLY A 67 -4.11 -3.80 10.48
C GLY A 67 -4.66 -2.59 9.73
N TYR A 68 -5.24 -2.80 8.55
CA TYR A 68 -5.82 -1.72 7.76
C TYR A 68 -6.97 -0.98 8.46
N PRO A 69 -7.89 -1.63 9.22
CA PRO A 69 -8.97 -0.90 9.89
C PRO A 69 -8.48 0.23 10.81
N GLN A 70 -7.40 -0.01 11.57
CA GLN A 70 -6.79 0.97 12.48
C GLN A 70 -6.07 2.06 11.68
N VAL A 71 -5.26 1.67 10.68
CA VAL A 71 -4.54 2.62 9.81
C VAL A 71 -5.54 3.52 9.06
N ARG A 72 -6.64 2.95 8.56
CA ARG A 72 -7.74 3.67 7.90
C ARG A 72 -8.37 4.70 8.83
N ALA A 73 -8.66 4.33 10.09
CA ALA A 73 -9.27 5.25 11.05
C ALA A 73 -8.38 6.48 11.28
N GLU A 74 -7.07 6.28 11.44
CA GLU A 74 -6.10 7.36 11.60
C GLU A 74 -5.97 8.22 10.33
N LEU A 75 -5.75 7.57 9.18
CA LEU A 75 -5.48 8.27 7.92
C LEU A 75 -6.70 9.02 7.40
N ARG A 76 -7.92 8.54 7.67
CA ARG A 76 -9.14 9.28 7.31
C ARG A 76 -9.26 10.61 8.04
N GLY A 77 -8.81 10.69 9.29
CA GLY A 77 -8.77 11.95 10.04
C GLY A 77 -7.68 12.90 9.52
N ARG A 78 -6.47 12.39 9.28
CA ARG A 78 -5.32 13.20 8.83
C ARG A 78 -5.38 13.61 7.36
N TYR A 79 -5.97 12.78 6.50
CA TYR A 79 -6.01 12.93 5.05
C TYR A 79 -7.42 12.72 4.50
N PRO A 80 -8.40 13.59 4.84
CA PRO A 80 -9.81 13.38 4.50
C PRO A 80 -10.12 13.44 3.00
N ARG A 81 -9.22 14.01 2.19
CA ARG A 81 -9.37 14.09 0.72
C ARG A 81 -8.90 12.84 -0.02
N HIS A 82 -8.29 11.88 0.66
CA HIS A 82 -7.83 10.64 0.05
C HIS A 82 -8.89 9.54 0.19
N PRO A 83 -8.99 8.62 -0.78
CA PRO A 83 -9.92 7.50 -0.68
C PRO A 83 -9.41 6.50 0.36
N TRP A 84 -10.26 6.18 1.33
CA TRP A 84 -10.01 5.17 2.36
C TRP A 84 -11.16 4.15 2.35
N PRO A 85 -11.19 3.28 1.33
CA PRO A 85 -12.29 2.34 1.11
C PRO A 85 -12.45 1.41 2.32
N GLU A 86 -13.68 0.94 2.54
CA GLU A 86 -13.94 -0.09 3.54
C GLU A 86 -13.41 -1.44 3.09
N ASP A 87 -13.58 -1.77 1.81
CA ASP A 87 -12.92 -2.90 1.16
C ASP A 87 -11.71 -2.42 0.32
N PRO A 88 -10.47 -2.58 0.81
CA PRO A 88 -9.26 -2.20 0.08
C PRO A 88 -8.89 -3.20 -1.02
N THR A 89 -9.44 -4.41 -1.02
CA THR A 89 -9.04 -5.49 -1.94
C THR A 89 -9.71 -5.39 -3.31
N THR A 90 -10.81 -4.64 -3.40
CA THR A 90 -11.55 -4.41 -4.65
C THR A 90 -11.46 -2.97 -5.15
N ALA A 91 -10.93 -2.05 -4.34
CA ALA A 91 -10.82 -0.65 -4.68
C ALA A 91 -9.74 -0.37 -5.74
N GLU A 92 -10.02 0.58 -6.63
CA GLU A 92 -9.06 0.98 -7.66
C GLU A 92 -7.82 1.68 -7.04
N PRO A 93 -6.60 1.23 -7.35
CA PRO A 93 -5.38 1.87 -6.88
C PRO A 93 -5.20 3.25 -7.52
N THR A 94 -4.97 4.27 -6.71
CA THR A 94 -4.83 5.65 -7.18
C THR A 94 -3.65 6.36 -6.53
N ARG A 95 -3.05 7.31 -7.24
CA ARG A 95 -2.03 8.20 -6.68
C ARG A 95 -2.58 9.53 -6.18
N ARG A 96 -3.82 9.84 -6.56
CA ARG A 96 -4.40 11.18 -6.44
C ARG A 96 -5.34 11.25 -5.25
N ALA A 97 -5.44 12.45 -4.66
CA ALA A 97 -6.58 12.78 -3.81
C ALA A 97 -7.86 12.82 -4.67
N ALA A 98 -9.02 12.61 -4.06
CA ALA A 98 -10.30 12.70 -4.73
C ALA A 98 -10.46 14.08 -5.40
N PRO A 99 -10.99 14.15 -6.65
CA PRO A 99 -11.21 15.42 -7.32
C PRO A 99 -12.22 16.27 -6.54
N ARG A 100 -12.01 17.59 -6.49
CA ARG A 100 -12.98 18.52 -5.90
C ARG A 100 -14.28 18.42 -6.71
N ARG A 101 -15.36 17.95 -6.09
CA ARG A 101 -16.71 18.19 -6.61
C ARG A 101 -16.90 19.70 -6.68
N ARG A 102 -17.05 20.24 -7.89
CA ARG A 102 -17.52 21.60 -8.14
C ARG A 102 -19.02 21.66 -7.92
#